data_AF-A0A147ENA9-F1
#
_entry.id   AF-A0A147ENA9-F1
#
_cell.length_a   1.000
_cell.length_b   1.000
_cell.length_c   1.000
_cell.angle_alpha   90.00
_cell.angle_beta   90.00
_cell.angle_gamma   90.00
#
_symmetry.space_group_name_H-M   'P 1'
#
loop_
_entity.id
_entity.type
_entity.pdbx_description
1 polymer ?
#
loop_
_entity_poly.entity_id
_entity_poly.type
_entity_poly.pdbx_seq_one_letter_code
_entity_poly.pdbx_strand_id
1 'polypeptide(L)'
;MTIIVPQDAAEVLEGVPVHGSVEEITAITRYVQDVSADTMQYSTDVQNAQFTLQTERSAAIGSITAKLSEALLPGADAAFRSAEDAKRAFDAYASEVDRIHASARSTREQTEESLSEIRVSAARIEDIAALIRADAAYAWDHGAPGVMPQPHLGPRAEELEADEQDAVVQQLRSMHEHDWTSYASIWRNAIESIEEAKRVWANLVDDRRRAEERLSGALADTAVGQLISLSSGDPESCTFTIAVSMSGELWGVSDDVPQTTKSHPLLKKLIGTESGEHVWEDPPDPAEVAAAWAALEPAERDRLIEETPWVIGNLPGLPFEVRDVANRRMVEFYQRYPHALTPEQLALMADIREILKREEREKAGSPDGSADPPIQVVSLDVTGVVPKVAVGYGDLDTASNTSWQVAGMNSDAHLALEG
;
A
#
# COMPACT_ATOMS: atom_id res chain seq x y z
N MET A 1 -29.59 -41.80 -6.45
CA MET A 1 -28.23 -41.30 -6.27
C MET A 1 -28.38 -40.06 -5.40
N THR A 2 -27.67 -39.95 -4.27
CA THR A 2 -27.90 -38.84 -3.32
C THR A 2 -27.18 -37.58 -3.79
N ILE A 3 -27.90 -36.46 -3.82
CA ILE A 3 -27.40 -35.12 -4.13
C ILE A 3 -26.41 -34.71 -3.03
N ILE A 4 -25.15 -34.49 -3.41
CA ILE A 4 -24.09 -34.09 -2.47
C ILE A 4 -24.06 -32.57 -2.41
N VAL A 5 -24.42 -32.02 -1.25
CA VAL A 5 -24.40 -30.59 -0.95
C VAL A 5 -23.21 -30.30 -0.02
N PRO A 6 -22.46 -29.20 -0.23
CA PRO A 6 -21.39 -28.77 0.68
C PRO A 6 -21.84 -28.75 2.14
N GLN A 7 -20.95 -29.06 3.09
CA GLN A 7 -21.31 -29.20 4.51
C GLN A 7 -21.30 -27.86 5.27
N ASP A 8 -20.44 -26.94 4.88
CA ASP A 8 -20.35 -25.63 5.52
C ASP A 8 -20.04 -24.52 4.50
N ALA A 9 -20.16 -23.27 4.95
CA ALA A 9 -19.89 -22.11 4.11
C ALA A 9 -18.41 -21.99 3.69
N ALA A 10 -17.46 -22.58 4.42
CA ALA A 10 -16.05 -22.49 4.08
C ALA A 10 -15.69 -23.33 2.84
N GLU A 11 -16.50 -24.34 2.50
CA GLU A 11 -16.36 -25.10 1.26
C GLU A 11 -16.75 -24.31 0.00
N VAL A 12 -17.50 -23.20 0.14
CA VAL A 12 -17.99 -22.39 -0.99
C VAL A 12 -17.50 -20.94 -0.99
N LEU A 13 -17.06 -20.41 0.15
CA LEU A 13 -16.50 -19.07 0.29
C LEU A 13 -14.97 -19.13 0.31
N GLU A 14 -14.34 -18.60 -0.74
CA GLU A 14 -12.88 -18.61 -0.88
C GLU A 14 -12.22 -17.40 -0.22
N GLY A 15 -11.07 -17.61 0.43
CA GLY A 15 -10.29 -16.54 1.08
C GLY A 15 -10.74 -16.23 2.51
N VAL A 16 -9.94 -15.41 3.20
CA VAL A 16 -10.09 -15.14 4.64
C VAL A 16 -10.12 -13.63 4.89
N PRO A 17 -11.30 -12.98 4.88
CA PRO A 17 -11.42 -11.54 5.16
C PRO A 17 -11.28 -11.22 6.66
N VAL A 18 -11.43 -12.23 7.53
CA VAL A 18 -11.35 -12.09 8.99
C VAL A 18 -9.99 -12.58 9.48
N HIS A 19 -9.11 -11.65 9.85
CA HIS A 19 -7.80 -11.96 10.41
C HIS A 19 -7.41 -10.94 11.49
N GLY A 20 -6.82 -11.41 12.59
CA GLY A 20 -6.51 -10.61 13.76
C GLY A 20 -7.76 -10.13 14.50
N SER A 21 -7.58 -9.25 15.49
CA SER A 21 -8.69 -8.71 16.28
C SER A 21 -8.70 -7.17 16.29
N VAL A 22 -9.90 -6.60 16.37
CA VAL A 22 -10.09 -5.16 16.60
C VAL A 22 -9.52 -4.74 17.96
N GLU A 23 -9.48 -5.64 18.94
CA GLU A 23 -8.91 -5.41 20.26
C GLU A 23 -7.40 -5.16 20.22
N GLU A 24 -6.66 -5.92 19.43
CA GLU A 24 -5.22 -5.73 19.21
C GLU A 24 -4.96 -4.37 18.55
N ILE A 25 -5.74 -4.01 17.52
CA ILE A 25 -5.62 -2.70 16.86
C ILE A 25 -5.90 -1.57 17.87
N THR A 26 -6.96 -1.73 18.68
CA THR A 26 -7.32 -0.75 19.72
C THR A 26 -6.24 -0.62 20.80
N ALA A 27 -5.53 -1.70 21.12
CA ALA A 27 -4.41 -1.65 22.04
C ALA A 27 -3.27 -0.79 21.49
N ILE A 28 -2.97 -0.90 20.19
CA ILE A 28 -2.00 -0.04 19.52
C ILE A 28 -2.48 1.43 19.52
N THR A 29 -3.75 1.68 19.22
CA THR A 29 -4.33 3.03 19.30
C THR A 29 -4.12 3.67 20.68
N ARG A 30 -4.36 2.92 21.77
CA ARG A 30 -4.15 3.44 23.14
C ARG A 30 -2.69 3.80 23.39
N TYR A 31 -1.76 2.95 22.95
CA TYR A 31 -0.34 3.24 23.08
C TYR A 31 0.05 4.54 22.34
N VAL A 32 -0.42 4.72 21.10
CA VAL A 32 -0.16 5.94 20.33
C VAL A 32 -0.80 7.17 20.99
N GLN A 33 -1.97 7.02 21.61
CA GLN A 33 -2.61 8.07 22.39
C GLN A 33 -1.78 8.46 23.62
N ASP A 34 -1.18 7.50 24.32
CA ASP A 34 -0.29 7.77 25.45
C ASP A 34 0.95 8.57 24.99
N VAL A 35 1.52 8.23 23.83
CA VAL A 35 2.63 9.00 23.21
C VAL A 35 2.21 10.45 22.92
N SER A 36 1.01 10.65 22.38
CA SER A 36 0.45 11.99 22.14
C SER A 36 0.31 12.80 23.44
N ALA A 37 -0.21 12.17 24.51
CA ALA A 37 -0.36 12.79 25.82
C ALA A 37 1.00 13.14 26.46
N ASP A 38 1.97 12.22 26.42
CA ASP A 38 3.32 12.44 26.94
C ASP A 38 4.03 13.58 26.20
N THR A 39 3.83 13.69 24.89
CA THR A 39 4.43 14.76 24.08
C THR A 39 3.82 16.13 24.41
N MET A 40 2.51 16.21 24.65
CA MET A 40 1.87 17.44 25.13
C MET A 40 2.38 17.85 26.52
N GLN A 41 2.56 16.88 27.42
CA GLN A 41 3.13 17.14 28.74
C GLN A 41 4.57 17.67 28.63
N TYR A 42 5.39 17.04 27.78
CA TYR A 42 6.75 17.50 27.50
C TYR A 42 6.79 18.94 26.97
N SER A 43 5.93 19.28 26.01
CA SER A 43 5.82 20.66 25.49
C SER A 43 5.48 21.67 26.59
N THR A 44 4.56 21.30 27.48
CA THR A 44 4.17 22.12 28.65
C THR A 44 5.36 22.35 29.59
N ASP A 45 6.14 21.29 29.86
CA ASP A 45 7.32 21.38 30.73
C ASP A 45 8.42 22.27 30.11
N VAL A 46 8.63 22.19 28.80
CA VAL A 46 9.55 23.06 28.06
C VAL A 46 9.13 24.53 28.12
N GLN A 47 7.83 24.83 27.94
CA GLN A 47 7.31 26.19 28.06
C GLN A 47 7.49 26.75 29.48
N ASN A 48 7.23 25.93 30.50
CA ASN A 48 7.43 26.32 31.90
C ASN A 48 8.92 26.61 32.22
N ALA A 49 9.83 25.79 31.68
CA ALA A 49 11.27 26.00 31.79
C ALA A 49 11.68 27.32 31.10
N GLN A 50 11.15 27.60 29.92
CA GLN A 50 11.41 28.84 29.19
C GLN A 50 10.95 30.06 29.98
N PHE A 51 9.73 30.03 30.54
CA PHE A 51 9.21 31.11 31.38
C PHE A 51 10.09 31.37 32.62
N THR A 52 10.56 30.29 33.25
CA THR A 52 11.46 30.37 34.42
C THR A 52 12.82 30.94 34.04
N LEU A 53 13.36 30.64 32.86
CA LEU A 53 14.66 31.14 32.40
C LEU A 53 14.60 32.62 31.96
N GLN A 54 13.44 33.10 31.48
CA GLN A 54 13.27 34.51 31.07
C GLN A 54 13.45 35.52 32.22
N THR A 55 13.34 35.09 33.48
CA THR A 55 13.56 35.97 34.64
C THR A 55 15.05 36.20 34.94
N GLU A 56 15.95 35.42 34.34
CA GLU A 56 17.39 35.44 34.57
C GLU A 56 18.15 36.05 33.38
N ARG A 57 19.24 36.78 33.61
CA ARG A 57 19.99 37.49 32.55
C ARG A 57 21.43 36.99 32.41
N SER A 58 21.68 36.19 31.38
CA SER A 58 23.01 35.70 30.99
C SER A 58 23.02 35.30 29.50
N ALA A 59 24.17 35.41 28.83
CA ALA A 59 24.34 34.96 27.44
C ALA A 59 24.10 33.44 27.28
N ALA A 60 24.48 32.64 28.27
CA ALA A 60 24.21 31.20 28.29
C ALA A 60 22.71 30.91 28.40
N ILE A 61 21.99 31.70 29.20
CA ILE A 61 20.53 31.59 29.35
C ILE A 61 19.82 31.97 28.06
N GLY A 62 20.32 32.99 27.33
CA GLY A 62 19.83 33.34 25.99
C GLY A 62 19.97 32.18 25.00
N SER A 63 21.13 31.52 24.97
CA SER A 63 21.37 30.36 24.09
C SER A 63 20.48 29.15 24.44
N ILE A 64 20.29 28.86 25.72
CA ILE A 64 19.38 27.79 26.18
C ILE A 64 17.92 28.13 25.82
N THR A 65 17.52 29.38 26.02
CA THR A 65 16.16 29.85 25.69
C THR A 65 15.88 29.73 24.19
N ALA A 66 16.87 30.07 23.34
CA ALA A 66 16.77 29.90 21.89
C ALA A 66 16.60 28.42 21.51
N LYS A 67 17.40 27.51 22.08
CA LYS A 67 17.24 26.06 21.84
C LYS A 67 15.88 25.50 22.27
N LEU A 68 15.34 25.97 23.40
CA LEU A 68 14.00 25.57 23.85
C LEU A 68 12.92 26.00 22.84
N SER A 69 13.00 27.23 22.31
CA SER A 69 12.00 27.77 21.38
C SER A 69 12.14 27.31 19.94
N GLU A 70 13.37 27.20 19.44
CA GLU A 70 13.67 26.96 18.03
C GLU A 70 13.73 25.48 17.68
N ALA A 71 13.93 24.60 18.68
CA ALA A 71 14.14 23.17 18.46
C ALA A 71 13.12 22.32 19.24
N LEU A 72 13.12 22.43 20.58
CA LEU A 72 12.35 21.50 21.43
C LEU A 72 10.82 21.69 21.35
N LEU A 73 10.32 22.92 21.26
CA LEU A 73 8.89 23.17 21.08
C LEU A 73 8.37 22.73 19.70
N PRO A 74 9.02 23.09 18.57
CA PRO A 74 8.65 22.57 17.25
C PRO A 74 8.72 21.04 17.14
N GLY A 75 9.75 20.42 17.73
CA GLY A 75 9.88 18.95 17.75
C GLY A 75 8.76 18.28 18.57
N ALA A 76 8.43 18.80 19.76
CA ALA A 76 7.28 18.30 20.51
C ALA A 76 5.97 18.42 19.71
N ASP A 77 5.74 19.54 19.02
CA ASP A 77 4.56 19.71 18.18
C ASP A 77 4.53 18.74 16.99
N ALA A 78 5.66 18.49 16.34
CA ALA A 78 5.78 17.53 15.25
C ALA A 78 5.51 16.08 15.71
N ALA A 79 6.08 15.67 16.84
CA ALA A 79 5.84 14.36 17.44
C ALA A 79 4.37 14.19 17.87
N PHE A 80 3.76 15.23 18.44
CA PHE A 80 2.34 15.24 18.79
C PHE A 80 1.45 15.05 17.55
N ARG A 81 1.67 15.84 16.49
CA ARG A 81 0.92 15.71 15.23
C ARG A 81 1.09 14.33 14.61
N SER A 82 2.31 13.81 14.59
CA SER A 82 2.60 12.46 14.09
C SER A 82 1.86 11.38 14.88
N ALA A 83 1.78 11.50 16.20
CA ALA A 83 1.03 10.56 17.03
C ALA A 83 -0.49 10.68 16.77
N GLU A 84 -1.03 11.89 16.64
CA GLU A 84 -2.44 12.10 16.31
C GLU A 84 -2.82 11.57 14.92
N ASP A 85 -1.96 11.75 13.92
CA ASP A 85 -2.16 11.21 12.57
C ASP A 85 -2.12 9.67 12.56
N ALA A 86 -1.13 9.08 13.25
CA ALA A 86 -1.04 7.62 13.39
C ALA A 86 -2.26 7.06 14.15
N LYS A 87 -2.70 7.73 15.22
CA LYS A 87 -3.91 7.36 15.97
C LYS A 87 -5.14 7.39 15.06
N ARG A 88 -5.34 8.46 14.28
CA ARG A 88 -6.45 8.56 13.32
C ARG A 88 -6.40 7.44 12.28
N ALA A 89 -5.22 7.07 11.80
CA ALA A 89 -5.05 5.95 10.87
C ALA A 89 -5.45 4.60 11.51
N PHE A 90 -5.01 4.32 12.73
CA PHE A 90 -5.40 3.11 13.47
C PHE A 90 -6.90 3.08 13.80
N ASP A 91 -7.50 4.20 14.20
CA ASP A 91 -8.94 4.31 14.48
C ASP A 91 -9.78 4.03 13.22
N ALA A 92 -9.37 4.59 12.08
CA ALA A 92 -10.03 4.35 10.80
C ALA A 92 -9.88 2.89 10.37
N TYR A 93 -8.69 2.31 10.54
CA TYR A 93 -8.44 0.90 10.25
C TYR A 93 -9.29 -0.01 11.16
N ALA A 94 -9.28 0.20 12.47
CA ALA A 94 -10.07 -0.58 13.43
C ALA A 94 -11.56 -0.60 13.07
N SER A 95 -12.11 0.57 12.70
CA SER A 95 -13.51 0.71 12.29
C SER A 95 -13.82 -0.10 11.03
N GLU A 96 -12.91 -0.09 10.06
CA GLU A 96 -13.06 -0.83 8.82
C GLU A 96 -12.94 -2.34 9.03
N VAL A 97 -12.01 -2.78 9.88
CA VAL A 97 -11.86 -4.19 10.27
C VAL A 97 -13.11 -4.69 10.98
N ASP A 98 -13.69 -3.90 11.90
CA ASP A 98 -14.92 -4.27 12.60
C ASP A 98 -16.11 -4.42 11.63
N ARG A 99 -16.25 -3.47 10.69
CA ARG A 99 -17.24 -3.53 9.61
C ARG A 99 -17.07 -4.81 8.77
N ILE A 100 -15.84 -5.11 8.33
CA ILE A 100 -15.54 -6.31 7.53
C ILE A 100 -15.86 -7.57 8.32
N HIS A 101 -15.48 -7.64 9.60
CA HIS A 101 -15.76 -8.79 10.46
C HIS A 101 -17.27 -9.01 10.66
N ALA A 102 -18.03 -7.93 10.88
CA ALA A 102 -19.48 -8.00 11.02
C ALA A 102 -20.16 -8.48 9.72
N SER A 103 -19.77 -7.92 8.57
CA SER A 103 -20.28 -8.34 7.26
C SER A 103 -19.91 -9.78 6.93
N ALA A 104 -18.66 -10.19 7.19
CA ALA A 104 -18.21 -11.56 6.95
C ALA A 104 -19.00 -12.58 7.79
N ARG A 105 -19.25 -12.29 9.09
CA ARG A 105 -20.10 -13.15 9.93
C ARG A 105 -21.51 -13.28 9.34
N SER A 106 -22.14 -12.17 8.99
CA SER A 106 -23.49 -12.17 8.41
C SER A 106 -23.56 -12.93 7.07
N THR A 107 -22.59 -12.72 6.17
CA THR A 107 -22.52 -13.43 4.89
C THR A 107 -22.32 -14.94 5.08
N ARG A 108 -21.50 -15.34 6.07
CA ARG A 108 -21.29 -16.74 6.40
C ARG A 108 -22.58 -17.38 6.94
N GLU A 109 -23.25 -16.74 7.88
CA GLU A 109 -24.52 -17.20 8.44
C GLU A 109 -25.58 -17.36 7.34
N GLN A 110 -25.72 -16.38 6.43
CA GLN A 110 -26.63 -16.46 5.30
C GLN A 110 -26.29 -17.63 4.35
N THR A 111 -25.00 -17.86 4.10
CA THR A 111 -24.55 -18.99 3.26
C THR A 111 -24.88 -20.33 3.92
N GLU A 112 -24.68 -20.46 5.23
CA GLU A 112 -25.03 -21.67 6.00
C GLU A 112 -26.54 -21.93 5.97
N GLU A 113 -27.37 -20.87 6.07
CA GLU A 113 -28.82 -20.94 5.92
C GLU A 113 -29.22 -21.41 4.52
N SER A 114 -28.70 -20.80 3.45
CA SER A 114 -28.98 -21.21 2.08
C SER A 114 -28.53 -22.65 1.77
N LEU A 115 -27.36 -23.09 2.28
CA LEU A 115 -26.94 -24.49 2.16
C LEU A 115 -27.90 -25.44 2.89
N SER A 116 -28.44 -25.05 4.04
CA SER A 116 -29.47 -25.80 4.75
C SER A 116 -30.77 -25.91 3.92
N GLU A 117 -31.22 -24.82 3.32
CA GLU A 117 -32.39 -24.79 2.44
C GLU A 117 -32.23 -25.71 1.22
N ILE A 118 -31.03 -25.73 0.63
CA ILE A 118 -30.68 -26.63 -0.48
C ILE A 118 -30.76 -28.08 -0.01
N ARG A 119 -30.19 -28.44 1.15
CA ARG A 119 -30.25 -29.83 1.67
C ARG A 119 -31.68 -30.28 1.93
N VAL A 120 -32.50 -29.43 2.54
CA VAL A 120 -33.91 -29.72 2.81
C VAL A 120 -34.67 -29.91 1.49
N SER A 121 -34.48 -28.99 0.53
CA SER A 121 -35.16 -29.04 -0.76
C SER A 121 -34.72 -30.24 -1.60
N ALA A 122 -33.42 -30.55 -1.61
CA ALA A 122 -32.84 -31.71 -2.28
C ALA A 122 -33.41 -33.02 -1.72
N ALA A 123 -33.46 -33.18 -0.40
CA ALA A 123 -34.06 -34.36 0.22
C ALA A 123 -35.56 -34.51 -0.13
N ARG A 124 -36.32 -33.41 -0.15
CA ARG A 124 -37.74 -33.44 -0.55
C ARG A 124 -37.94 -33.80 -2.02
N ILE A 125 -37.07 -33.30 -2.90
CA ILE A 125 -37.07 -33.65 -4.31
C ILE A 125 -36.68 -35.10 -4.54
N GLU A 126 -35.72 -35.64 -3.78
CA GLU A 126 -35.38 -37.07 -3.80
C GLU A 126 -36.55 -37.95 -3.35
N ASP A 127 -37.25 -37.55 -2.27
CA ASP A 127 -38.45 -38.25 -1.79
C ASP A 127 -39.54 -38.30 -2.87
N ILE A 128 -39.84 -37.16 -3.50
CA ILE A 128 -40.84 -37.08 -4.59
C ILE A 128 -40.37 -37.90 -5.80
N ALA A 129 -39.10 -37.77 -6.21
CA ALA A 129 -38.52 -38.52 -7.32
C ALA A 129 -38.61 -40.04 -7.11
N ALA A 130 -38.36 -40.51 -5.88
CA ALA A 130 -38.51 -41.91 -5.52
C ALA A 130 -39.97 -42.39 -5.62
N LEU A 131 -40.93 -41.56 -5.18
CA LEU A 131 -42.37 -41.87 -5.28
C LEU A 131 -42.83 -41.97 -6.75
N ILE A 132 -42.37 -41.07 -7.60
CA ILE A 132 -42.71 -41.04 -9.03
C ILE A 132 -41.78 -41.91 -9.90
N ARG A 133 -40.81 -42.59 -9.28
CA ARG A 133 -39.78 -43.42 -9.95
C ARG A 133 -39.01 -42.68 -11.05
N ALA A 134 -38.75 -41.40 -10.87
CA ALA A 134 -37.90 -40.61 -11.75
C ALA A 134 -36.44 -40.65 -11.28
N ASP A 135 -35.50 -40.53 -12.22
CA ASP A 135 -34.09 -40.35 -11.88
C ASP A 135 -33.85 -38.88 -11.49
N ALA A 136 -33.25 -38.67 -10.32
CA ALA A 136 -33.02 -37.35 -9.71
C ALA A 136 -31.56 -37.17 -9.30
N ALA A 137 -30.64 -37.38 -10.25
CA ALA A 137 -29.22 -37.07 -10.08
C ALA A 137 -28.93 -35.61 -10.46
N TYR A 138 -29.45 -34.64 -9.70
CA TYR A 138 -29.20 -33.22 -9.93
C TYR A 138 -27.96 -32.74 -9.19
N ALA A 139 -27.22 -31.80 -9.78
CA ALA A 139 -26.10 -31.15 -9.12
C ALA A 139 -26.60 -30.07 -8.15
N TRP A 140 -26.00 -29.97 -6.96
CA TRP A 140 -26.42 -29.03 -5.91
C TRP A 140 -26.41 -27.56 -6.36
N ASP A 141 -25.49 -27.22 -7.26
CA ASP A 141 -25.24 -25.88 -7.81
C ASP A 141 -26.11 -25.52 -9.03
N HIS A 142 -26.79 -26.51 -9.62
CA HIS A 142 -27.71 -26.31 -10.75
C HIS A 142 -29.18 -26.41 -10.33
N GLY A 143 -29.46 -27.19 -9.29
CA GLY A 143 -30.82 -27.39 -8.79
C GLY A 143 -31.64 -28.40 -9.59
N ALA A 144 -32.84 -28.67 -9.10
CA ALA A 144 -33.83 -29.47 -9.82
C ALA A 144 -34.56 -28.66 -10.90
N PRO A 145 -35.09 -29.30 -11.96
CA PRO A 145 -35.91 -28.64 -12.94
C PRO A 145 -37.18 -28.06 -12.29
N GLY A 146 -37.62 -26.89 -12.76
CA GLY A 146 -38.82 -26.23 -12.22
C GLY A 146 -40.13 -26.94 -12.54
N VAL A 147 -40.10 -27.92 -13.46
CA VAL A 147 -41.24 -28.75 -13.82
C VAL A 147 -40.96 -30.17 -13.36
N MET A 148 -41.95 -30.81 -12.73
CA MET A 148 -41.82 -32.18 -12.24
C MET A 148 -41.62 -33.16 -13.41
N PRO A 149 -40.64 -34.08 -13.34
CA PRO A 149 -40.47 -35.15 -14.31
C PRO A 149 -41.74 -36.00 -14.45
N GLN A 150 -41.88 -36.67 -15.59
CA GLN A 150 -43.02 -37.55 -15.82
C GLN A 150 -42.98 -38.74 -14.85
N PRO A 151 -44.08 -39.02 -14.12
CA PRO A 151 -44.15 -40.20 -13.26
C PRO A 151 -44.07 -41.49 -14.06
N HIS A 152 -43.25 -42.42 -13.59
CA HIS A 152 -43.14 -43.77 -14.13
C HIS A 152 -43.84 -44.75 -13.19
N LEU A 153 -44.74 -45.56 -13.76
CA LEU A 153 -45.43 -46.57 -12.98
C LEU A 153 -44.54 -47.81 -12.78
N GLY A 154 -44.76 -48.54 -11.69
CA GLY A 154 -44.04 -49.77 -11.43
C GLY A 154 -44.54 -50.96 -12.26
N PRO A 155 -43.87 -52.11 -12.19
CA PRO A 155 -44.23 -53.30 -12.98
C PRO A 155 -45.65 -53.84 -12.69
N ARG A 156 -46.24 -53.50 -11.53
CA ARG A 156 -47.64 -53.83 -11.20
C ARG A 156 -48.67 -53.04 -12.01
N ALA A 157 -48.28 -51.94 -12.65
CA ALA A 157 -49.18 -51.15 -13.49
C ALA A 157 -49.25 -51.67 -14.93
N GLU A 158 -48.35 -52.57 -15.34
CA GLU A 158 -48.39 -53.23 -16.66
C GLU A 158 -49.65 -54.09 -16.85
N GLU A 159 -50.34 -54.43 -15.76
CA GLU A 159 -51.61 -55.18 -15.74
C GLU A 159 -52.85 -54.27 -15.86
N LEU A 160 -52.70 -52.94 -15.81
CA LEU A 160 -53.78 -51.97 -15.92
C LEU A 160 -54.06 -51.58 -17.38
N GLU A 161 -55.31 -51.22 -17.67
CA GLU A 161 -55.69 -50.64 -18.97
C GLU A 161 -55.09 -49.23 -19.14
N ALA A 162 -54.90 -48.78 -20.39
CA ALA A 162 -54.22 -47.51 -20.68
C ALA A 162 -54.87 -46.29 -19.99
N ASP A 163 -56.21 -46.24 -19.97
CA ASP A 163 -56.96 -45.16 -19.31
C ASP A 163 -56.76 -45.15 -17.78
N GLU A 164 -56.57 -46.32 -17.17
CA GLU A 164 -56.31 -46.46 -15.73
C GLU A 164 -54.87 -46.06 -15.40
N GLN A 165 -53.90 -46.40 -16.26
CA GLN A 165 -52.52 -45.94 -16.14
C GLN A 165 -52.44 -44.40 -16.20
N ASP A 166 -53.14 -43.79 -17.17
CA ASP A 166 -53.20 -42.33 -17.31
C ASP A 166 -53.82 -41.66 -16.08
N ALA A 167 -54.91 -42.22 -15.52
CA ALA A 167 -55.52 -41.71 -14.30
C ALA A 167 -54.57 -41.73 -13.10
N VAL A 168 -53.78 -42.80 -12.92
CA VAL A 168 -52.79 -42.92 -11.85
C VAL A 168 -51.65 -41.91 -12.03
N VAL A 169 -51.16 -41.70 -13.27
CA VAL A 169 -50.14 -40.69 -13.57
C VAL A 169 -50.65 -39.28 -13.27
N GLN A 170 -51.89 -38.96 -13.66
CA GLN A 170 -52.50 -37.66 -13.35
C GLN A 170 -52.71 -37.45 -11.84
N GLN A 171 -53.07 -38.51 -11.11
CA GLN A 171 -53.16 -38.45 -9.65
C GLN A 171 -51.80 -38.13 -9.01
N LEU A 172 -50.73 -38.84 -9.41
CA LEU A 172 -49.37 -38.57 -8.90
C LEU A 172 -48.90 -37.14 -9.21
N ARG A 173 -49.23 -36.63 -10.41
CA ARG A 173 -48.96 -35.22 -10.77
C ARG A 173 -49.69 -34.26 -9.87
N SER A 174 -51.01 -34.40 -9.76
CA SER A 174 -51.81 -33.49 -8.93
C SER A 174 -51.41 -33.51 -7.44
N MET A 175 -50.85 -34.62 -6.94
CA MET A 175 -50.37 -34.72 -5.57
C MET A 175 -49.00 -34.05 -5.34
N HIS A 176 -48.07 -34.11 -6.29
CA HIS A 176 -46.66 -33.76 -6.04
C HIS A 176 -46.11 -32.58 -6.86
N GLU A 177 -46.81 -32.16 -7.93
CA GLU A 177 -46.31 -31.12 -8.84
C GLU A 177 -46.13 -29.76 -8.14
N HIS A 178 -47.04 -29.39 -7.23
CA HIS A 178 -46.92 -28.16 -6.46
C HIS A 178 -45.71 -28.17 -5.55
N ASP A 179 -45.54 -29.24 -4.75
CA ASP A 179 -44.42 -29.39 -3.82
C ASP A 179 -43.09 -29.43 -4.58
N TRP A 180 -43.02 -30.17 -5.69
CA TRP A 180 -41.84 -30.20 -6.55
C TRP A 180 -41.46 -28.79 -7.01
N THR A 181 -42.42 -28.06 -7.59
CA THR A 181 -42.18 -26.71 -8.11
C THR A 181 -41.74 -25.75 -7.00
N SER A 182 -42.35 -25.87 -5.83
CA SER A 182 -42.01 -25.07 -4.64
C SER A 182 -40.57 -25.33 -4.18
N TYR A 183 -40.20 -26.59 -3.95
CA TYR A 183 -38.85 -26.95 -3.50
C TYR A 183 -37.78 -26.68 -4.56
N ALA A 184 -38.08 -26.88 -5.84
CA ALA A 184 -37.17 -26.50 -6.93
C ALA A 184 -36.92 -24.98 -6.99
N SER A 185 -37.94 -24.17 -6.67
CA SER A 185 -37.83 -22.72 -6.57
C SER A 185 -37.00 -22.28 -5.36
N ILE A 186 -37.27 -22.85 -4.17
CA ILE A 186 -36.50 -22.59 -2.94
C ILE A 186 -35.02 -22.90 -3.17
N TRP A 187 -34.73 -24.08 -3.73
CA TRP A 187 -33.35 -24.47 -4.06
C TRP A 187 -32.70 -23.46 -5.01
N ARG A 188 -33.37 -23.07 -6.10
CA ARG A 188 -32.80 -22.07 -7.04
C ARG A 188 -32.50 -20.73 -6.36
N ASN A 189 -33.43 -20.22 -5.55
CA ASN A 189 -33.24 -18.96 -4.83
C ASN A 189 -32.08 -19.04 -3.81
N ALA A 190 -31.91 -20.20 -3.17
CA ALA A 190 -30.78 -20.45 -2.27
C ALA A 190 -29.44 -20.50 -3.04
N ILE A 191 -29.40 -21.08 -4.25
CA ILE A 191 -28.20 -21.01 -5.11
C ILE A 191 -27.89 -19.55 -5.46
N GLU A 192 -28.89 -18.77 -5.90
CA GLU A 192 -28.70 -17.35 -6.23
C GLU A 192 -28.19 -16.54 -5.02
N SER A 193 -28.70 -16.85 -3.83
CA SER A 193 -28.25 -16.24 -2.57
C SER A 193 -26.80 -16.58 -2.24
N ILE A 194 -26.37 -17.83 -2.49
CA ILE A 194 -24.96 -18.24 -2.32
C ILE A 194 -24.06 -17.53 -3.33
N GLU A 195 -24.48 -17.35 -4.58
CA GLU A 195 -23.69 -16.63 -5.60
C GLU A 195 -23.58 -15.12 -5.30
N GLU A 196 -24.61 -14.51 -4.72
CA GLU A 196 -24.51 -13.15 -4.16
C GLU A 196 -23.55 -13.11 -2.97
N ALA A 197 -23.66 -14.07 -2.04
CA ALA A 197 -22.78 -14.17 -0.89
C ALA A 197 -21.30 -14.33 -1.27
N LYS A 198 -20.99 -15.14 -2.30
CA LYS A 198 -19.63 -15.27 -2.86
C LYS A 198 -19.08 -13.95 -3.38
N ARG A 199 -19.90 -13.18 -4.11
CA ARG A 199 -19.51 -11.84 -4.60
C ARG A 199 -19.24 -10.87 -3.46
N VAL A 200 -20.12 -10.85 -2.45
CA VAL A 200 -19.92 -10.03 -1.24
C VAL A 200 -18.64 -10.44 -0.52
N TRP A 201 -18.41 -11.74 -0.34
CA TRP A 201 -17.22 -12.27 0.34
C TRP A 201 -15.93 -11.88 -0.39
N ALA A 202 -15.87 -12.02 -1.71
CA ALA A 202 -14.72 -11.59 -2.50
C ALA A 202 -14.43 -10.09 -2.33
N ASN A 203 -15.47 -9.25 -2.34
CA ASN A 203 -15.32 -7.82 -2.06
C ASN A 203 -14.78 -7.55 -0.65
N LEU A 204 -15.20 -8.31 0.37
CA LEU A 204 -14.68 -8.17 1.73
C LEU A 204 -13.19 -8.51 1.83
N VAL A 205 -12.72 -9.50 1.05
CA VAL A 205 -11.29 -9.85 0.97
C VAL A 205 -10.48 -8.70 0.36
N ASP A 206 -10.99 -8.08 -0.70
CA ASP A 206 -10.34 -6.93 -1.33
C ASP A 206 -10.40 -5.68 -0.46
N ASP A 207 -11.53 -5.41 0.20
CA ASP A 207 -11.69 -4.33 1.16
C ASP A 207 -10.68 -4.46 2.31
N ARG A 208 -10.46 -5.68 2.80
CA ARG A 208 -9.45 -5.97 3.82
C ARG A 208 -8.04 -5.59 3.36
N ARG A 209 -7.64 -6.01 2.15
CA ARG A 209 -6.34 -5.65 1.56
C ARG A 209 -6.19 -4.14 1.42
N ARG A 210 -7.21 -3.45 0.90
CA ARG A 210 -7.21 -1.98 0.77
C ARG A 210 -7.16 -1.26 2.11
N ALA A 211 -7.78 -1.81 3.15
CA ALA A 211 -7.70 -1.24 4.50
C ALA A 211 -6.26 -1.30 5.04
N GLU A 212 -5.56 -2.42 4.82
CA GLU A 212 -4.16 -2.61 5.22
C GLU A 212 -3.19 -1.70 4.44
N GLU A 213 -3.40 -1.56 3.12
CA GLU A 213 -2.63 -0.65 2.28
C GLU A 213 -2.81 0.81 2.71
N ARG A 214 -4.06 1.22 2.99
CA ARG A 214 -4.35 2.57 3.50
C ARG A 214 -3.70 2.84 4.85
N LEU A 215 -3.75 1.88 5.78
CA LEU A 215 -3.06 2.00 7.06
C LEU A 215 -1.55 2.13 6.85
N SER A 216 -0.96 1.27 6.03
CA SER A 216 0.48 1.26 5.77
C SER A 216 0.95 2.58 5.15
N GLY A 217 0.20 3.10 4.16
CA GLY A 217 0.48 4.41 3.56
C GLY A 217 0.36 5.55 4.56
N ALA A 218 -0.74 5.60 5.32
CA ALA A 218 -0.95 6.64 6.33
C ALA A 218 0.11 6.61 7.45
N LEU A 219 0.65 5.43 7.80
CA LEU A 219 1.74 5.31 8.76
C LEU A 219 3.10 5.70 8.17
N ALA A 220 3.37 5.40 6.89
CA ALA A 220 4.64 5.74 6.23
C ALA A 220 4.93 7.25 6.27
N ASP A 221 3.87 8.07 6.21
CA ASP A 221 3.92 9.53 6.27
C ASP A 221 4.11 10.10 7.69
N THR A 222 4.15 9.23 8.72
CA THR A 222 4.28 9.65 10.12
C THR A 222 5.61 9.19 10.72
N ALA A 223 6.24 10.01 11.55
CA ALA A 223 7.47 9.62 12.27
C ALA A 223 7.23 8.41 13.19
N VAL A 224 6.06 8.35 13.84
CA VAL A 224 5.62 7.20 14.65
C VAL A 224 5.47 5.94 13.79
N GLY A 225 4.89 6.03 12.59
CA GLY A 225 4.77 4.90 11.68
C GLY A 225 6.09 4.48 11.05
N GLN A 226 7.06 5.39 10.87
CA GLN A 226 8.44 5.02 10.53
C GLN A 226 9.11 4.23 11.67
N LEU A 227 8.91 4.63 12.93
CA LEU A 227 9.41 3.87 14.09
C LEU A 227 8.78 2.47 14.21
N ILE A 228 7.50 2.33 13.84
CA ILE A 228 6.78 1.05 13.87
C ILE A 228 7.14 0.15 12.68
N SER A 229 7.30 0.73 11.48
CA SER A 229 7.59 -0.01 10.24
C SER A 229 9.06 -0.45 10.14
N LEU A 230 9.99 0.21 10.83
CA LEU A 230 11.40 -0.18 10.95
C LEU A 230 11.60 -1.33 11.94
N SER A 231 10.85 -2.42 11.74
CA SER A 231 11.11 -3.70 12.37
C SER A 231 12.18 -4.46 11.60
N SER A 232 13.43 -3.97 11.67
CA SER A 232 14.66 -4.78 11.73
C SER A 232 15.94 -3.93 11.59
N GLY A 233 16.57 -3.57 12.70
CA GLY A 233 18.00 -3.86 12.80
C GLY A 233 18.96 -2.86 13.43
N ASP A 234 18.59 -1.59 13.69
CA ASP A 234 19.59 -0.66 14.20
C ASP A 234 19.06 0.35 15.26
N PRO A 235 19.52 0.24 16.52
CA PRO A 235 19.23 1.22 17.58
C PRO A 235 19.61 2.66 17.24
N GLU A 236 20.61 2.87 16.37
CA GLU A 236 21.01 4.22 15.94
C GLU A 236 19.94 4.86 15.04
N SER A 237 19.28 4.08 14.18
CA SER A 237 18.17 4.55 13.34
C SER A 237 16.92 4.93 14.14
N CYS A 238 16.58 4.18 15.19
CA CYS A 238 15.47 4.54 16.08
C CYS A 238 15.79 5.79 16.91
N THR A 239 17.03 5.90 17.42
CA THR A 239 17.48 7.07 18.18
C THR A 239 17.49 8.33 17.31
N PHE A 240 17.88 8.17 16.05
CA PHE A 240 17.82 9.21 15.02
C PHE A 240 16.40 9.69 14.74
N THR A 241 15.46 8.77 14.47
CA THR A 241 14.06 9.13 14.23
C THR A 241 13.43 9.79 15.46
N ILE A 242 13.73 9.34 16.68
CA ILE A 242 13.27 9.98 17.93
C ILE A 242 13.89 11.38 18.08
N ALA A 243 15.18 11.55 17.83
CA ALA A 243 15.86 12.84 17.94
C ALA A 243 15.33 13.87 16.93
N VAL A 244 15.19 13.48 15.67
CA VAL A 244 14.67 14.33 14.60
C VAL A 244 13.20 14.68 14.84
N SER A 245 12.39 13.70 15.26
CA SER A 245 10.95 13.93 15.49
C SER A 245 10.64 14.72 16.76
N MET A 246 11.38 14.53 17.87
CA MET A 246 11.07 15.19 19.15
C MET A 246 11.83 16.48 19.40
N SER A 247 13.01 16.68 18.80
CA SER A 247 13.84 17.85 19.12
C SER A 247 14.03 18.83 17.97
N GLY A 248 13.63 18.52 16.73
CA GLY A 248 13.87 19.38 15.56
C GLY A 248 15.35 19.62 15.23
N GLU A 249 16.27 19.27 16.14
CA GLU A 249 17.71 19.26 15.99
C GLU A 249 18.22 17.81 15.93
N LEU A 250 19.20 17.62 15.06
CA LEU A 250 20.02 16.42 14.98
C LEU A 250 20.83 16.28 16.27
N TRP A 251 20.40 15.45 17.22
CA TRP A 251 21.29 15.01 18.28
C TRP A 251 22.44 14.21 17.66
N GLY A 252 23.65 14.77 17.72
CA GLY A 252 24.86 14.05 17.34
C GLY A 252 25.32 14.26 15.89
N VAL A 253 25.19 15.47 15.32
CA VAL A 253 26.12 15.87 14.26
C VAL A 253 27.50 15.91 14.89
N SER A 254 28.22 14.79 14.85
CA SER A 254 29.67 14.88 14.77
C SER A 254 29.95 15.70 13.51
N ASP A 255 30.83 16.69 13.61
CA ASP A 255 31.37 17.47 12.48
C ASP A 255 32.05 16.59 11.38
N ASP A 256 31.93 15.27 11.44
CA ASP A 256 32.53 14.25 10.57
C ASP A 256 31.53 13.64 9.56
N VAL A 257 30.44 14.33 9.20
CA VAL A 257 29.68 13.92 8.01
C VAL A 257 30.56 14.15 6.78
N PRO A 258 30.93 13.10 6.02
CA PRO A 258 31.74 13.30 4.82
C PRO A 258 30.97 14.21 3.86
N GLN A 259 31.51 15.38 3.53
CA GLN A 259 30.87 16.17 2.47
C GLN A 259 31.03 15.45 1.14
N THR A 260 29.99 15.49 0.31
CA THR A 260 30.08 14.96 -1.04
C THR A 260 31.14 15.75 -1.80
N THR A 261 32.10 15.04 -2.38
CA THR A 261 33.26 15.67 -3.00
C THR A 261 32.81 16.35 -4.30
N LYS A 262 32.91 17.68 -4.32
CA LYS A 262 32.56 18.51 -5.50
C LYS A 262 33.76 18.89 -6.35
N SER A 263 34.97 18.52 -5.92
CA SER A 263 36.22 18.86 -6.61
C SER A 263 37.06 17.63 -6.88
N HIS A 264 37.57 17.49 -8.11
CA HIS A 264 38.45 16.38 -8.48
C HIS A 264 39.35 16.76 -9.67
N PRO A 265 40.63 16.32 -9.71
CA PRO A 265 41.55 16.68 -10.79
C PRO A 265 41.08 16.32 -12.20
N LEU A 266 40.32 15.22 -12.35
CA LEU A 266 39.77 14.82 -13.65
C LEU A 266 38.63 15.74 -14.13
N LEU A 267 37.99 16.51 -13.24
CA LEU A 267 36.99 17.50 -13.66
C LEU A 267 37.64 18.58 -14.53
N LYS A 268 38.93 18.87 -14.36
CA LYS A 268 39.65 19.82 -15.23
C LYS A 268 39.66 19.39 -16.69
N LYS A 269 39.72 18.07 -16.94
CA LYS A 269 39.63 17.52 -18.30
C LYS A 269 38.20 17.55 -18.84
N LEU A 270 37.20 17.48 -17.96
CA LEU A 270 35.78 17.37 -18.33
C LEU A 270 35.10 18.73 -18.50
N ILE A 271 35.33 19.66 -17.58
CA ILE A 271 34.64 20.96 -17.48
C ILE A 271 35.62 22.15 -17.41
N GLY A 272 36.92 21.92 -17.63
CA GLY A 272 37.94 22.98 -17.65
C GLY A 272 38.37 23.50 -16.26
N THR A 273 37.74 23.04 -15.19
CA THR A 273 38.03 23.40 -13.79
C THR A 273 38.03 22.16 -12.89
N GLU A 274 38.75 22.21 -11.78
CA GLU A 274 38.77 21.12 -10.79
C GLU A 274 37.55 21.14 -9.86
N SER A 275 36.80 22.24 -9.79
CA SER A 275 35.60 22.40 -8.97
C SER A 275 34.34 22.33 -9.81
N GLY A 276 33.41 21.45 -9.43
CA GLY A 276 32.07 21.32 -10.02
C GLY A 276 30.98 22.07 -9.26
N GLU A 277 31.29 22.93 -8.28
CA GLU A 277 30.28 23.60 -7.43
C GLU A 277 29.23 24.39 -8.22
N HIS A 278 29.63 24.96 -9.36
CA HIS A 278 28.77 25.83 -10.18
C HIS A 278 27.91 25.10 -11.20
N VAL A 279 28.00 23.77 -11.31
CA VAL A 279 27.31 22.99 -12.36
C VAL A 279 25.78 23.18 -12.36
N TRP A 280 25.18 23.56 -11.24
CA TRP A 280 23.76 23.89 -11.15
C TRP A 280 23.38 25.31 -11.56
N GLU A 281 24.26 26.28 -11.28
CA GLU A 281 23.96 27.71 -11.48
C GLU A 281 24.44 28.21 -12.85
N ASP A 282 25.60 27.70 -13.28
CA ASP A 282 26.27 28.06 -14.53
C ASP A 282 26.85 26.77 -15.18
N PRO A 283 25.97 25.90 -15.74
CA PRO A 283 26.43 24.66 -16.33
C PRO A 283 27.28 24.92 -17.60
N PRO A 284 28.37 24.17 -17.80
CA PRO A 284 29.15 24.22 -19.04
C PRO A 284 28.33 23.75 -20.24
N ASP A 285 28.78 24.09 -21.46
CA ASP A 285 28.08 23.70 -22.70
C ASP A 285 27.95 22.16 -22.78
N PRO A 286 26.71 21.62 -22.85
CA PRO A 286 26.48 20.17 -22.91
C PRO A 286 27.22 19.49 -24.06
N ALA A 287 27.39 20.15 -25.21
CA ALA A 287 28.06 19.56 -26.37
C ALA A 287 29.57 19.41 -26.12
N GLU A 288 30.19 20.39 -25.45
CA GLU A 288 31.60 20.34 -25.06
C GLU A 288 31.83 19.27 -23.99
N VAL A 289 30.94 19.19 -22.99
CA VAL A 289 30.98 18.15 -21.96
C VAL A 289 30.86 16.76 -22.57
N ALA A 290 29.93 16.55 -23.50
CA ALA A 290 29.75 15.25 -24.17
C ALA A 290 31.02 14.83 -24.93
N ALA A 291 31.64 15.75 -25.66
CA ALA A 291 32.89 15.51 -26.37
C ALA A 291 34.05 15.22 -25.41
N ALA A 292 34.17 15.98 -24.32
CA ALA A 292 35.19 15.79 -23.30
C ALA A 292 35.02 14.46 -22.56
N TRP A 293 33.79 14.10 -22.19
CA TRP A 293 33.46 12.80 -21.60
C TRP A 293 33.83 11.64 -22.51
N ALA A 294 33.51 11.74 -23.80
CA ALA A 294 33.86 10.74 -24.81
C ALA A 294 35.39 10.60 -25.00
N ALA A 295 36.16 11.65 -24.70
CA ALA A 295 37.62 11.63 -24.77
C ALA A 295 38.31 11.05 -23.51
N LEU A 296 37.61 10.95 -22.37
CA LEU A 296 38.14 10.32 -21.16
C LEU A 296 38.30 8.81 -21.31
N GLU A 297 39.29 8.23 -20.65
CA GLU A 297 39.42 6.77 -20.57
C GLU A 297 38.29 6.17 -19.71
N PRO A 298 37.86 4.91 -19.96
CA PRO A 298 36.83 4.26 -19.16
C PRO A 298 37.11 4.31 -17.64
N ALA A 299 38.36 4.06 -17.24
CA ALA A 299 38.76 4.13 -15.84
C ALA A 299 38.67 5.55 -15.25
N GLU A 300 38.86 6.59 -16.07
CA GLU A 300 38.69 7.98 -15.64
C GLU A 300 37.21 8.33 -15.42
N ARG A 301 36.32 7.79 -16.26
CA ARG A 301 34.87 7.95 -16.13
C ARG A 301 34.35 7.26 -14.87
N ASP A 302 34.76 6.02 -14.63
CA ASP A 302 34.37 5.26 -13.44
C ASP A 302 34.79 5.96 -12.15
N ARG A 303 36.03 6.48 -12.12
CA ARG A 303 36.52 7.28 -10.99
C ARG A 303 35.72 8.54 -10.77
N LEU A 304 35.33 9.26 -11.83
CA LEU A 304 34.50 10.46 -11.68
C LEU A 304 33.10 10.14 -11.14
N ILE A 305 32.50 9.03 -11.58
CA ILE A 305 31.20 8.55 -11.09
C ILE A 305 31.29 8.18 -9.60
N GLU A 306 32.38 7.53 -9.18
CA GLU A 306 32.57 7.07 -7.80
C GLU A 306 32.98 8.20 -6.85
N GLU A 307 33.92 9.06 -7.26
CA GLU A 307 34.54 10.06 -6.40
C GLU A 307 33.80 11.41 -6.43
N THR A 308 33.09 11.73 -7.51
CA THR A 308 32.33 13.00 -7.65
C THR A 308 30.88 12.81 -8.11
N PRO A 309 30.09 11.92 -7.47
CA PRO A 309 28.75 11.59 -7.92
C PRO A 309 27.80 12.79 -7.95
N TRP A 310 27.97 13.76 -7.04
CA TRP A 310 27.15 14.99 -7.02
C TRP A 310 27.33 15.83 -8.28
N VAL A 311 28.54 15.88 -8.83
CA VAL A 311 28.83 16.64 -10.07
C VAL A 311 28.34 15.85 -11.26
N ILE A 312 28.76 14.59 -11.38
CA ILE A 312 28.47 13.74 -12.54
C ILE A 312 26.98 13.46 -12.68
N GLY A 313 26.27 13.23 -11.58
CA GLY A 313 24.82 13.01 -11.57
C GLY A 313 24.00 14.20 -12.07
N ASN A 314 24.58 15.40 -12.08
CA ASN A 314 23.87 16.63 -12.39
C ASN A 314 24.44 17.37 -13.61
N LEU A 315 25.48 16.84 -14.26
CA LEU A 315 26.19 17.53 -15.33
C LEU A 315 25.49 17.36 -16.69
N PRO A 316 24.98 18.45 -17.30
CA PRO A 316 24.42 18.41 -18.66
C PRO A 316 25.45 17.94 -19.69
N GLY A 317 25.01 17.19 -20.69
CA GLY A 317 25.87 16.62 -21.74
C GLY A 317 26.31 15.18 -21.49
N LEU A 318 26.19 14.67 -20.26
CA LEU A 318 26.42 13.25 -19.97
C LEU A 318 25.21 12.38 -20.31
N PRO A 319 25.41 11.11 -20.71
CA PRO A 319 24.33 10.13 -20.87
C PRO A 319 23.48 10.02 -19.59
N PHE A 320 22.17 9.83 -19.73
CA PHE A 320 21.26 9.71 -18.60
C PHE A 320 21.56 8.49 -17.74
N GLU A 321 22.00 7.38 -18.34
CA GLU A 321 22.46 6.20 -17.59
C GLU A 321 23.66 6.54 -16.67
N VAL A 322 24.61 7.35 -17.14
CA VAL A 322 25.75 7.79 -16.33
C VAL A 322 25.28 8.66 -15.15
N ARG A 323 24.32 9.55 -15.40
CA ARG A 323 23.76 10.41 -14.35
C ARG A 323 22.97 9.63 -13.33
N ASP A 324 22.16 8.67 -13.77
CA ASP A 324 21.41 7.77 -12.90
C ASP A 324 22.35 6.99 -11.97
N VAL A 325 23.40 6.39 -12.52
CA VAL A 325 24.39 5.63 -11.77
C VAL A 325 25.13 6.50 -10.73
N ALA A 326 25.38 7.77 -11.03
CA ALA A 326 25.97 8.71 -10.06
C ALA A 326 24.94 9.20 -9.01
N ASN A 327 23.71 9.52 -9.42
CA ASN A 327 22.65 9.96 -8.50
C ASN A 327 22.19 8.84 -7.56
N ARG A 328 22.18 7.58 -8.00
CA ARG A 328 21.90 6.44 -7.11
C ARG A 328 22.96 6.29 -6.02
N ARG A 329 24.23 6.54 -6.32
CA ARG A 329 25.28 6.62 -5.29
C ARG A 329 25.04 7.76 -4.31
N MET A 330 24.55 8.91 -4.79
CA MET A 330 24.15 10.01 -3.90
C MET A 330 23.00 9.59 -2.98
N VAL A 331 22.00 8.88 -3.51
CA VAL A 331 20.90 8.32 -2.71
C VAL A 331 21.43 7.37 -1.65
N GLU A 332 22.28 6.40 -2.01
CA GLU A 332 22.92 5.48 -1.07
C GLU A 332 23.75 6.20 0.00
N PHE A 333 24.48 7.24 -0.39
CA PHE A 333 25.25 8.08 0.52
C PHE A 333 24.33 8.70 1.57
N TYR A 334 23.26 9.40 1.16
CA TYR A 334 22.35 10.04 2.10
C TYR A 334 21.50 9.06 2.90
N GLN A 335 21.28 7.84 2.40
CA GLN A 335 20.68 6.77 3.19
C GLN A 335 21.59 6.31 4.33
N ARG A 336 22.90 6.33 4.13
CA ARG A 336 23.89 6.00 5.16
C ARG A 336 24.11 7.14 6.15
N TYR A 337 23.91 8.38 5.71
CA TYR A 337 24.06 9.59 6.51
C TYR A 337 22.75 10.40 6.56
N PRO A 338 21.64 9.85 7.08
CA PRO A 338 20.36 10.56 7.12
C PRO A 338 20.44 11.80 8.03
N HIS A 339 21.39 11.82 8.97
CA HIS A 339 21.67 12.96 9.83
C HIS A 339 22.30 14.16 9.12
N ALA A 340 22.67 14.03 7.85
CA ALA A 340 23.12 15.16 7.04
C ALA A 340 21.94 15.97 6.47
N LEU A 341 20.70 15.51 6.64
CA LEU A 341 19.52 15.99 5.93
C LEU A 341 18.50 16.67 6.84
N THR A 342 17.79 17.67 6.30
CA THR A 342 16.59 18.26 6.91
C THR A 342 15.38 17.32 6.78
N PRO A 343 14.30 17.52 7.54
CA PRO A 343 13.06 16.75 7.39
C PRO A 343 12.51 16.72 5.97
N GLU A 344 12.53 17.85 5.26
CA GLU A 344 12.06 17.96 3.87
C GLU A 344 12.94 17.15 2.90
N GLN A 345 14.26 17.14 3.14
CA GLN A 345 15.21 16.35 2.37
C GLN A 345 15.05 14.86 2.63
N LEU A 346 14.77 14.47 3.89
CA LEU A 346 14.47 13.09 4.26
C LEU A 346 13.17 12.59 3.60
N ALA A 347 12.13 13.43 3.55
CA ALA A 347 10.90 13.10 2.84
C ALA A 347 11.17 12.83 1.35
N LEU A 348 11.94 13.70 0.68
CA LEU A 348 12.36 13.46 -0.70
C LEU A 348 13.14 12.15 -0.86
N MET A 349 14.05 11.83 0.07
CA MET A 349 14.81 10.57 0.02
C MET A 349 13.89 9.35 0.20
N ALA A 350 12.82 9.46 1.00
CA ALA A 350 11.83 8.42 1.15
C ALA A 350 11.05 8.20 -0.15
N ASP A 351 10.61 9.27 -0.82
CA ASP A 351 9.92 9.21 -2.12
C ASP A 351 10.79 8.54 -3.19
N ILE A 352 12.05 8.96 -3.32
CA ILE A 352 12.99 8.35 -4.26
C ILE A 352 13.16 6.87 -3.94
N ARG A 353 13.30 6.50 -2.66
CA ARG A 353 13.45 5.10 -2.25
C ARG A 353 12.24 4.26 -2.62
N GLU A 354 11.03 4.77 -2.46
CA GLU A 354 9.82 4.04 -2.83
C GLU A 354 9.75 3.81 -4.34
N ILE A 355 10.12 4.81 -5.14
CA ILE A 355 10.25 4.69 -6.60
C ILE A 355 11.26 3.59 -6.96
N LEU A 356 12.44 3.57 -6.32
CA LEU A 356 13.46 2.56 -6.60
C LEU A 356 13.06 1.15 -6.14
N LYS A 357 12.41 1.02 -4.97
CA LYS A 357 11.87 -0.26 -4.49
C LYS A 357 10.77 -0.80 -5.40
N ARG A 358 9.98 0.09 -6.01
CA ARG A 358 8.98 -0.29 -7.00
C ARG A 358 9.66 -0.89 -8.24
N GLU A 359 10.71 -0.24 -8.75
CA GLU A 359 11.52 -0.77 -9.85
C GLU A 359 12.08 -2.16 -9.55
N GLU A 360 12.62 -2.38 -8.34
CA GLU A 360 13.14 -3.68 -7.91
C GLU A 360 12.06 -4.77 -7.85
N ARG A 361 10.87 -4.44 -7.33
CA ARG A 361 9.72 -5.36 -7.29
C ARG A 361 9.23 -5.71 -8.70
N GLU A 362 9.17 -4.73 -9.59
CA GLU A 362 8.80 -4.92 -10.99
C GLU A 362 9.82 -5.83 -11.71
N LYS A 363 11.12 -5.61 -11.50
CA LYS A 363 12.18 -6.49 -12.02
C LYS A 363 12.10 -7.92 -11.46
N ALA A 364 11.71 -8.09 -10.20
CA ALA A 364 11.60 -9.40 -9.55
C ALA A 364 10.30 -10.15 -9.94
N GLY A 365 9.22 -9.43 -10.25
CA GLY A 365 7.88 -9.95 -10.48
C GLY A 365 7.53 -10.25 -11.95
N SER A 366 8.40 -9.92 -12.90
CA SER A 366 8.17 -10.09 -14.35
C SER A 366 8.98 -11.25 -14.96
N PRO A 367 8.55 -12.52 -14.79
CA PRO A 367 9.22 -13.68 -15.39
C PRO A 367 9.01 -13.81 -16.91
N ASP A 368 8.08 -13.05 -17.51
CA ASP A 368 7.65 -13.19 -18.91
C ASP A 368 8.26 -12.13 -19.86
N GLY A 369 9.23 -11.34 -19.39
CA GLY A 369 10.04 -10.47 -20.25
C GLY A 369 9.33 -9.24 -20.82
N SER A 370 8.11 -8.90 -20.39
CA SER A 370 7.55 -7.56 -20.58
C SER A 370 8.31 -6.60 -19.65
N ALA A 371 9.46 -6.12 -20.11
CA ALA A 371 10.27 -5.18 -19.34
C ALA A 371 9.49 -3.88 -19.17
N ASP A 372 9.06 -3.60 -17.94
CA ASP A 372 8.62 -2.27 -17.54
C ASP A 372 9.71 -1.24 -17.88
N PRO A 373 9.34 0.00 -18.25
CA PRO A 373 10.30 1.01 -18.65
C PRO A 373 11.30 1.29 -17.51
N PRO A 374 12.62 1.34 -17.78
CA PRO A 374 13.62 1.56 -16.74
C PRO A 374 13.41 2.91 -16.05
N ILE A 375 13.70 2.99 -14.76
CA ILE A 375 13.62 4.25 -14.02
C ILE A 375 15.03 4.86 -13.93
N GLN A 376 15.16 6.14 -14.28
CA GLN A 376 16.44 6.86 -14.25
C GLN A 376 16.34 8.10 -13.35
N VAL A 377 17.19 8.22 -12.33
CA VAL A 377 17.33 9.42 -11.52
C VAL A 377 18.23 10.42 -12.26
N VAL A 378 17.59 11.35 -12.95
CA VAL A 378 18.25 12.26 -13.92
C VAL A 378 19.05 13.37 -13.25
N SER A 379 18.52 13.90 -12.15
CA SER A 379 19.18 14.95 -11.38
C SER A 379 18.74 14.90 -9.94
N LEU A 380 19.65 15.16 -9.02
CA LEU A 380 19.40 15.17 -7.59
C LEU A 380 20.14 16.32 -6.91
N ASP A 381 19.39 17.27 -6.36
CA ASP A 381 19.91 18.33 -5.50
C ASP A 381 19.22 18.28 -4.14
N VAL A 382 19.97 17.88 -3.12
CA VAL A 382 19.54 17.96 -1.72
C VAL A 382 20.25 19.08 -0.97
N THR A 383 21.09 19.88 -1.64
CA THR A 383 21.89 20.94 -1.01
C THR A 383 21.20 22.30 -1.05
N GLY A 384 20.20 22.48 -1.91
CA GLY A 384 19.38 23.68 -1.97
C GLY A 384 18.38 23.81 -0.81
N VAL A 385 17.83 25.02 -0.63
CA VAL A 385 16.78 25.34 0.36
C VAL A 385 15.54 24.46 0.18
N VAL A 386 15.20 24.15 -1.07
CA VAL A 386 14.16 23.19 -1.42
C VAL A 386 14.84 22.08 -2.19
N PRO A 387 14.78 20.82 -1.70
CA PRO A 387 15.41 19.71 -2.38
C PRO A 387 14.65 19.37 -3.66
N LYS A 388 15.37 18.97 -4.70
CA LYS A 388 14.84 18.73 -6.05
C LYS A 388 15.32 17.39 -6.56
N VAL A 389 14.42 16.68 -7.24
CA VAL A 389 14.74 15.49 -8.00
C VAL A 389 14.07 15.55 -9.36
N ALA A 390 14.74 15.02 -10.38
CA ALA A 390 14.12 14.67 -11.65
C ALA A 390 14.25 13.17 -11.87
N VAL A 391 13.13 12.51 -12.15
CA VAL A 391 13.06 11.07 -12.40
C VAL A 391 12.47 10.84 -13.79
N GLY A 392 13.17 10.07 -14.61
CA GLY A 392 12.72 9.58 -15.90
C GLY A 392 12.10 8.19 -15.78
N TYR A 393 11.00 7.98 -16.49
CA TYR A 393 10.39 6.66 -16.69
C TYR A 393 10.56 6.28 -18.16
N GLY A 394 11.43 5.32 -18.42
CA GLY A 394 11.91 4.94 -19.76
C GLY A 394 13.39 5.24 -19.94
N ASP A 395 13.96 4.71 -21.02
CA ASP A 395 15.34 4.98 -21.39
C ASP A 395 15.43 6.35 -22.10
N LEU A 396 15.91 7.36 -21.38
CA LEU A 396 16.01 8.73 -21.89
C LEU A 396 17.16 8.90 -22.91
N ASP A 397 18.14 8.00 -22.93
CA ASP A 397 19.24 8.06 -23.90
C ASP A 397 18.78 7.61 -25.29
N THR A 398 17.73 6.78 -25.38
CA THR A 398 17.15 6.32 -26.65
C THR A 398 15.78 6.94 -26.97
N ALA A 399 15.20 7.69 -26.04
CA ALA A 399 13.89 8.32 -26.19
C ALA A 399 13.86 9.31 -27.37
N SER A 400 12.89 9.15 -28.27
CA SER A 400 12.62 10.13 -29.33
C SER A 400 11.66 11.23 -28.90
N ASN A 401 10.84 10.98 -27.88
CA ASN A 401 9.87 11.93 -27.34
C ASN A 401 9.90 11.85 -25.82
N THR A 402 9.84 13.01 -25.16
CA THR A 402 9.82 13.13 -23.70
C THR A 402 8.60 13.92 -23.26
N SER A 403 7.88 13.42 -22.26
CA SER A 403 6.87 14.18 -21.52
C SER A 403 7.43 14.48 -20.14
N TRP A 404 7.14 15.67 -19.62
CA TRP A 404 7.62 16.11 -18.30
C TRP A 404 6.44 16.52 -17.44
N GLN A 405 6.51 16.16 -16.16
CA GLN A 405 5.57 16.57 -15.14
C GLN A 405 6.36 17.16 -13.98
N VAL A 406 5.97 18.34 -13.52
CA VAL A 406 6.61 19.03 -12.41
C VAL A 406 5.60 19.07 -11.27
N ALA A 407 5.85 18.27 -10.24
CA ALA A 407 5.08 18.34 -9.00
C ALA A 407 5.38 19.69 -8.33
N GLY A 408 4.35 20.48 -8.01
CA GLY A 408 4.53 21.76 -7.32
C GLY A 408 4.31 23.04 -8.13
N MET A 409 3.43 23.05 -9.13
CA MET A 409 2.63 24.26 -9.36
C MET A 409 1.34 24.15 -8.52
N ASN A 410 1.30 24.85 -7.38
CA ASN A 410 0.06 25.30 -6.77
C ASN A 410 -0.65 26.29 -7.71
N SER A 411 -1.12 25.82 -8.88
CA SER A 411 -2.46 26.17 -9.33
C SER A 411 -3.42 25.46 -8.39
N ASP A 412 -3.58 26.06 -7.23
CA ASP A 412 -4.62 25.72 -6.27
C ASP A 412 -5.95 26.08 -6.95
N ALA A 413 -6.60 25.11 -7.58
CA ALA A 413 -7.87 25.33 -8.28
C ALA A 413 -9.01 25.76 -7.32
N HIS A 414 -8.77 25.78 -6.00
CA HIS A 414 -9.65 26.40 -5.03
C HIS A 414 -9.44 27.93 -4.92
N LEU A 415 -8.24 28.48 -5.17
CA LEU A 415 -7.98 29.92 -5.01
C LEU A 415 -8.30 30.75 -6.26
N ALA A 416 -8.68 30.12 -7.37
CA ALA A 416 -9.07 30.79 -8.62
C ALA A 416 -10.59 31.00 -8.78
N LEU A 417 -11.40 30.70 -7.75
CA LEU A 417 -12.85 30.88 -7.76
C LEU A 417 -13.37 31.95 -6.79
N GLU A 418 -12.48 32.64 -6.07
CA GLU A 418 -12.84 33.82 -5.27
C GLU A 418 -11.98 35.01 -5.71
N GLY A 419 -12.50 35.73 -6.71
CA GLY A 419 -12.00 37.00 -7.22
C GLY A 419 -13.03 37.67 -8.11
#